data_AF-A0A9X5H9H2-F1
#
_entry.id   AF-A0A9X5H9H2-F1
#
_cell.length_a   1.000
_cell.length_b   1.000
_cell.length_c   1.000
_cell.angle_alpha   90.00
_cell.angle_beta   90.00
_cell.angle_gamma   90.00
#
_symmetry.space_group_name_H-M   'P 1'
#
loop_
_entity.id
_entity.type
_entity.pdbx_description
1 polymer ?
#
loop_
_entity_poly.entity_id
_entity_poly.type
_entity_poly.pdbx_seq_one_letter_code
_entity_poly.pdbx_strand_id
1 'polypeptide(L)' 'VTQALAEIPGPAATDTLKSLTGDGDRAVALTARYVLELREPG' A
#
# COMPACT_ATOMS: atom_id res chain seq x y z
N VAL A 1 -10.26 -12.14 -4.15
CA VAL A 1 -9.04 -11.70 -4.89
C VAL A 1 -8.19 -10.68 -4.12
N THR A 2 -8.66 -10.12 -3.01
CA THR A 2 -7.89 -9.21 -2.13
C THR A 2 -7.12 -9.90 -1.01
N GLN A 3 -7.41 -11.18 -0.72
CA GLN A 3 -6.72 -11.96 0.32
C GLN A 3 -5.24 -12.23 0.00
N ALA A 4 -4.88 -12.30 -1.30
CA ALA A 4 -3.49 -12.52 -1.71
C ALA A 4 -2.55 -11.36 -1.32
N LEU A 5 -3.07 -10.14 -1.10
CA LEU A 5 -2.27 -9.00 -0.61
C LEU A 5 -2.06 -9.02 0.90
N ALA A 6 -2.93 -9.70 1.67
CA ALA A 6 -2.80 -9.82 3.11
C ALA A 6 -1.69 -10.83 3.52
N GLU A 7 -1.32 -11.73 2.61
CA GLU A 7 -0.24 -12.72 2.80
C GLU A 7 1.16 -12.19 2.49
N ILE A 8 1.26 -10.98 1.93
CA ILE A 8 2.56 -10.37 1.63
C ILE A 8 3.21 -9.91 2.94
N PRO A 9 4.39 -10.44 3.31
CA PRO A 9 5.11 -10.05 4.52
C PRO A 9 5.21 -8.53 4.63
N GLY A 10 5.04 -8.03 5.86
CA GLY A 10 5.03 -6.60 6.22
C GLY A 10 5.91 -5.68 5.35
N PRO A 11 7.19 -6.01 5.13
CA PRO A 11 8.11 -5.20 4.33
C PRO A 11 7.74 -5.10 2.84
N ALA A 12 7.48 -6.22 2.17
CA ALA A 12 7.20 -6.23 0.72
C ALA A 12 5.86 -5.55 0.39
N ALA A 13 4.88 -5.67 1.28
CA ALA A 13 3.61 -4.97 1.16
C ALA A 13 3.79 -3.46 1.36
N THR A 14 4.62 -3.04 2.32
CA THR A 14 4.96 -1.63 2.53
C THR A 14 5.70 -1.04 1.33
N ASP A 15 6.67 -1.76 0.76
CA ASP A 15 7.40 -1.31 -0.43
C ASP A 15 6.50 -1.18 -1.66
N THR A 16 5.59 -2.13 -1.84
CA THR A 16 4.58 -2.08 -2.91
C THR A 16 3.66 -0.87 -2.75
N LEU A 17 3.17 -0.62 -1.53
CA LEU A 17 2.34 0.55 -1.25
C LEU A 17 3.10 1.86 -1.48
N LYS A 18 4.38 1.93 -1.12
CA LYS A 18 5.24 3.10 -1.38
C LYS A 18 5.33 3.37 -2.88
N SER A 19 5.54 2.33 -3.69
CA SER A 19 5.56 2.50 -5.14
C SER A 19 4.22 2.95 -5.71
N LEU A 20 3.10 2.46 -5.17
CA LEU A 20 1.75 2.83 -5.63
C LEU A 20 1.36 4.28 -5.29
N THR A 21 2.02 4.93 -4.32
CA THR A 21 1.77 6.36 -4.04
C THR A 21 2.12 7.29 -5.22
N GLY A 22 2.97 6.83 -6.14
CA GLY A 22 3.33 7.53 -7.37
C GLY A 22 2.56 7.05 -8.60
N ASP A 23 1.53 6.22 -8.43
CA ASP A 23 0.77 5.68 -9.56
C ASP A 23 0.04 6.80 -10.34
N GLY A 24 -0.02 6.66 -11.67
CA GLY A 24 -0.70 7.61 -12.54
C GLY A 24 -2.21 7.63 -12.34
N ASP A 25 -2.78 6.55 -11.79
CA ASP A 25 -4.14 6.52 -11.29
C ASP A 25 -4.22 7.14 -9.90
N ARG A 26 -4.86 8.31 -9.84
CA ARG A 26 -5.03 9.08 -8.61
C ARG A 26 -5.78 8.32 -7.51
N ALA A 27 -6.75 7.46 -7.86
CA ALA A 27 -7.51 6.70 -6.88
C ALA A 27 -6.62 5.62 -6.22
N VAL A 28 -5.75 5.00 -7.02
CA VAL A 28 -4.76 4.04 -6.53
C VAL A 28 -3.74 4.71 -5.62
N ALA A 29 -3.18 5.85 -6.04
CA ALA A 29 -2.21 6.61 -5.26
C ALA A 29 -2.74 7.06 -3.88
N LEU A 30 -3.98 7.55 -3.84
CA LEU A 30 -4.63 7.96 -2.59
C LEU A 30 -4.87 6.78 -1.65
N THR A 31 -5.34 5.66 -2.20
CA THR A 31 -5.58 4.45 -1.42
C THR A 31 -4.28 3.89 -0.85
N ALA A 32 -3.22 3.84 -1.65
CA ALA A 32 -1.91 3.36 -1.23
C ALA A 32 -1.34 4.20 -0.07
N ARG A 33 -1.46 5.54 -0.16
CA ARG A 33 -1.04 6.45 0.91
C ARG A 33 -1.83 6.24 2.20
N TYR A 34 -3.15 6.12 2.11
CA TYR A 34 -4.00 5.88 3.28
C TYR A 34 -3.65 4.57 3.99
N VAL A 35 -3.42 3.50 3.23
CA VAL A 35 -3.05 2.20 3.80
C VAL A 35 -1.65 2.24 4.43
N LEU A 36 -0.72 3.02 3.86
CA LEU A 36 0.61 3.27 4.45
C LEU A 36 0.51 3.96 5.81
N GLU A 37 -0.28 5.03 5.92
CA GLU A 37 -0.48 5.77 7.17
C GLU A 37 -1.11 4.90 8.28
N LEU A 38 -1.98 3.94 7.92
CA LEU A 38 -2.54 2.99 8.87
C LEU A 38 -1.53 1.94 9.37
N ARG A 39 -0.43 1.72 8.64
CA ARG A 39 0.51 0.61 8.87
C ARG A 39 1.81 1.04 9.54
N GLU A 40 2.17 2.33 9.45
CA GLU A 40 3.27 2.92 10.22
C GLU A 40 2.68 3.54 11.50
N PRO A 41 2.64 2.84 12.64
CA PRO A 41 2.36 3.49 13.91
C PRO A 41 3.46 4.54 14.14
N GLY A 42 3.05 5.80 14.30
CA GLY A 42 3.97 6.92 14.57
C GLY A 42 4.76 6.74 15.86
#